data_AF-A0A7J9FE49-F1
#
_entry.id   AF-A0A7J9FE49-F1
#
_cell.length_a   1.000
_cell.length_b   1.000
_cell.length_c   1.000
_cell.angle_alpha   90.00
_cell.angle_beta   90.00
_cell.angle_gamma   90.00
#
_symmetry.space_group_name_H-M   'P 1'
#
loop_
_entity.id
_entity.type
_entity.pdbx_description
1 polymer ?
#
loop_
_entity_poly.entity_id
_entity_poly.type
_entity_poly.pdbx_seq_one_letter_code
_entity_poly.pdbx_strand_id
1 'polypeptide(L)'
;MDKEKKEESSAIHPAVAPLSYLLGTWKGEGEGGYPTINSFRYGEELHFSHPASGKPVIAYSHKTWKLDSGQPMHSESGYWRPKPDGSLEVVIAQSTGLAEVLNGTYSAEDNVIKLHSQVVANASK
;
A
#
# COMPACT_ATOMS: atom_id res chain seq x y z
N MET A 1 16.29 -31.59 12.52
CA MET A 1 15.65 -31.03 13.74
C MET A 1 15.67 -29.52 13.56
N ASP A 2 14.87 -29.07 12.60
CA ASP A 2 14.83 -27.68 12.15
C ASP A 2 13.73 -26.99 12.95
N LYS A 3 14.15 -25.97 13.69
CA LYS A 3 13.28 -25.23 14.62
C LYS A 3 12.15 -24.60 13.83
N GLU A 4 10.91 -24.97 14.14
CA GLU A 4 9.73 -24.20 13.78
C GLU A 4 9.95 -22.75 14.25
N LYS A 5 10.00 -21.84 13.29
CA LYS A 5 10.01 -20.40 13.55
C LYS A 5 8.63 -20.05 14.08
N LYS A 6 8.49 -20.08 15.41
CA LYS A 6 7.30 -19.64 16.11
C LYS A 6 7.00 -18.21 15.67
N GLU A 7 5.93 -18.01 14.91
CA GLU A 7 5.43 -16.68 14.59
C GLU A 7 5.04 -16.01 15.91
N GLU A 8 5.94 -15.16 16.42
CA GLU A 8 5.57 -14.22 17.47
C GLU A 8 4.57 -13.24 16.85
N SER A 9 3.29 -13.43 17.18
CA SER A 9 2.24 -12.44 16.95
C SER A 9 2.60 -11.18 17.75
N SER A 10 3.37 -10.28 17.14
CA SER A 10 3.63 -8.96 17.71
C SER A 10 2.32 -8.20 17.83
N ALA A 11 2.00 -7.70 19.03
CA ALA A 11 0.82 -6.88 19.24
C ALA A 11 0.81 -5.69 18.27
N ILE A 12 -0.35 -5.41 17.66
CA ILE A 12 -0.53 -4.28 16.74
C ILE A 12 -0.31 -2.97 17.51
N HIS A 13 0.54 -2.08 17.00
CA HIS A 13 0.76 -0.77 17.61
C HIS A 13 -0.55 0.04 17.68
N PRO A 14 -0.86 0.76 18.78
CA PRO A 14 -2.12 1.50 18.94
C PRO A 14 -2.44 2.50 17.80
N ALA A 15 -1.43 3.18 17.26
CA ALA A 15 -1.62 4.07 16.10
C ALA A 15 -2.02 3.33 14.80
N VAL A 16 -1.68 2.04 14.68
CA VAL A 16 -2.01 1.19 13.51
C VAL A 16 -3.35 0.47 13.70
N ALA A 17 -3.76 0.21 14.95
CA ALA A 17 -4.98 -0.52 15.25
C ALA A 17 -6.25 -0.04 14.50
N PRO A 18 -6.50 1.27 14.31
CA PRO A 18 -7.64 1.76 13.53
C PRO A 18 -7.61 1.36 12.05
N LEU A 19 -6.43 1.07 11.49
CA LEU A 19 -6.21 0.63 10.11
C LEU A 19 -5.92 -0.88 10.02
N SER A 20 -6.12 -1.64 11.09
CA SER A 20 -5.82 -3.08 11.13
C SER A 20 -6.61 -3.89 10.09
N TYR A 21 -7.75 -3.36 9.64
CA TYR A 21 -8.55 -3.96 8.57
C TYR A 21 -7.83 -4.03 7.22
N LEU A 22 -6.77 -3.24 7.00
CA LEU A 22 -5.95 -3.33 5.78
C LEU A 22 -4.97 -4.50 5.82
N LEU A 23 -4.58 -4.97 7.02
CA LEU A 23 -3.50 -5.93 7.17
C LEU A 23 -3.83 -7.27 6.51
N GLY A 24 -2.90 -7.77 5.69
CA GLY A 24 -3.08 -9.00 4.92
C GLY A 24 -2.74 -8.81 3.45
N THR A 25 -3.14 -9.81 2.66
CA THR A 25 -2.96 -9.83 1.21
C THR A 25 -4.31 -9.68 0.53
N TRP A 26 -4.38 -8.75 -0.40
CA TRP A 26 -5.54 -8.46 -1.23
C TRP A 26 -5.19 -8.79 -2.67
N LYS A 27 -6.07 -9.48 -3.38
CA LYS A 27 -5.87 -9.83 -4.78
C LYS A 27 -7.15 -9.57 -5.57
N GLY A 28 -7.02 -8.93 -6.72
CA GLY A 28 -8.15 -8.50 -7.52
C GLY A 28 -7.77 -8.16 -8.95
N GLU A 29 -8.69 -7.49 -9.63
CA GLU A 29 -8.53 -6.97 -10.98
C GLU A 29 -8.90 -5.49 -11.00
N GLY A 30 -8.18 -4.69 -11.79
CA GLY A 30 -8.43 -3.27 -11.98
C GLY A 30 -8.62 -2.91 -13.45
N GLU A 31 -9.13 -1.70 -13.69
CA GLU A 31 -9.26 -1.07 -14.99
C GLU A 31 -8.60 0.32 -14.94
N GLY A 32 -7.62 0.55 -15.81
CA GLY A 32 -6.91 1.81 -15.94
C GLY A 32 -7.30 2.52 -17.22
N GLY A 33 -7.46 3.84 -17.17
CA GLY A 33 -7.73 4.68 -18.34
C GLY A 33 -7.38 6.14 -18.05
N TYR A 34 -6.91 6.86 -19.07
CA TYR A 34 -6.57 8.27 -18.99
C TYR A 34 -6.82 8.94 -20.35
N PRO A 35 -7.07 10.26 -20.47
CA PRO A 35 -7.37 10.88 -21.76
C PRO A 35 -6.38 10.59 -22.90
N THR A 36 -5.11 10.29 -22.58
CA THR A 36 -4.07 9.96 -23.56
C THR A 36 -3.75 8.46 -23.69
N ILE A 37 -4.42 7.59 -22.93
CA ILE A 37 -4.15 6.14 -22.88
C ILE A 37 -5.48 5.39 -22.94
N ASN A 38 -5.62 4.48 -23.91
CA ASN A 38 -6.79 3.61 -24.03
C ASN A 38 -7.02 2.79 -22.76
N SER A 39 -8.28 2.54 -22.42
CA SER A 39 -8.62 1.70 -21.27
C SER A 39 -7.98 0.31 -21.37
N PHE A 40 -7.48 -0.21 -20.25
CA PHE A 40 -6.87 -1.53 -20.13
C PHE A 40 -7.24 -2.17 -18.80
N ARG A 41 -7.26 -3.51 -18.75
CA ARG A 41 -7.50 -4.28 -17.51
C ARG A 41 -6.23 -4.96 -17.05
N TYR A 42 -6.07 -5.10 -15.74
CA TYR A 42 -4.89 -5.71 -15.12
C TYR A 42 -5.28 -6.50 -13.88
N GLY A 43 -4.48 -7.49 -13.51
CA GLY A 43 -4.57 -8.12 -12.20
C GLY A 43 -3.67 -7.39 -11.20
N GLU A 44 -4.06 -7.37 -9.94
CA GLU A 44 -3.31 -6.69 -8.87
C GLU A 44 -3.26 -7.52 -7.58
N GLU A 45 -2.17 -7.38 -6.85
CA GLU A 45 -1.99 -7.92 -5.51
C GLU A 45 -1.35 -6.85 -4.62
N LEU A 46 -2.01 -6.54 -3.51
CA LEU A 46 -1.54 -5.63 -2.48
C LEU A 46 -1.23 -6.43 -1.23
N HIS A 47 -0.19 -6.06 -0.51
CA HIS A 47 0.15 -6.64 0.77
C HIS A 47 0.46 -5.54 1.78
N PHE A 48 -0.26 -5.57 2.89
CA PHE A 48 -0.09 -4.68 4.03
C PHE A 48 0.37 -5.50 5.23
N SER A 49 1.51 -5.14 5.80
CA SER A 49 2.06 -5.82 6.97
C SER A 49 2.48 -4.84 8.05
N HIS A 50 2.23 -5.22 9.30
CA HIS A 50 2.75 -4.49 10.45
C HIS A 50 4.10 -5.09 10.84
N PRO A 51 5.19 -4.31 10.94
CA PRO A 51 6.50 -4.86 11.28
C PRO A 51 6.50 -5.47 12.70
N ALA A 52 7.12 -6.64 12.86
CA ALA A 52 7.27 -7.31 14.16
C ALA A 52 7.89 -6.43 15.26
N SER A 53 8.65 -5.40 14.86
CA SER A 53 9.19 -4.38 15.77
C SER A 53 8.13 -3.51 16.48
N GLY A 54 6.85 -3.60 16.12
CA GLY A 54 5.76 -2.83 16.74
C GLY A 54 5.81 -1.33 16.44
N LYS A 55 6.51 -0.91 15.39
CA LYS A 55 6.63 0.52 15.02
C LYS A 55 5.29 1.05 14.48
N PRO A 56 4.96 2.34 14.66
CA PRO A 56 3.71 2.96 14.16
C PRO A 56 3.72 3.14 12.63
N VAL A 57 3.92 2.06 11.88
CA VAL A 57 3.97 2.02 10.43
C VAL A 57 3.30 0.75 9.92
N ILE A 58 2.80 0.82 8.69
CA ILE A 58 2.36 -0.35 7.90
C ILE A 58 3.25 -0.38 6.67
N ALA A 59 3.93 -1.50 6.42
CA ALA A 59 4.64 -1.74 5.18
C ALA A 59 3.63 -2.13 4.09
N TYR A 60 3.80 -1.53 2.91
CA TYR A 60 2.93 -1.73 1.76
C TYR A 60 3.76 -2.19 0.56
N SER A 61 3.25 -3.18 -0.15
CA SER A 61 3.74 -3.56 -1.47
C SER A 61 2.58 -3.86 -2.40
N HIS A 62 2.71 -3.45 -3.65
CA HIS A 62 1.72 -3.69 -4.70
C HIS A 62 2.43 -4.10 -5.98
N LYS A 63 1.83 -5.05 -6.71
CA LYS A 63 2.29 -5.51 -8.01
C LYS A 63 1.10 -5.77 -8.92
N THR A 64 1.32 -5.58 -10.21
CA THR A 64 0.32 -5.79 -11.26
C THR A 64 0.82 -6.78 -12.31
N TRP A 65 -0.11 -7.38 -13.05
CA TRP A 65 0.19 -8.25 -14.19
C TRP A 65 -0.88 -8.16 -15.28
N LYS A 66 -0.52 -8.55 -16.50
CA LYS A 66 -1.49 -8.72 -17.59
C LYS A 66 -2.41 -9.91 -17.30
N LEU A 67 -3.72 -9.73 -17.42
CA LEU A 67 -4.70 -10.79 -17.12
C LEU A 67 -4.57 -12.03 -18.00
N ASP A 68 -4.19 -11.85 -19.28
CA ASP A 68 -4.13 -12.91 -20.28
C ASP A 68 -2.92 -13.83 -20.14
N SER A 69 -1.78 -13.26 -19.76
CA SER A 69 -0.45 -13.87 -19.84
C SER A 69 0.22 -14.01 -18.48
N GLY A 70 -0.29 -13.33 -17.45
CA GLY A 70 0.37 -13.25 -16.15
C GLY A 70 1.69 -12.50 -16.18
N GLN A 71 2.03 -11.82 -17.29
CA GLN A 71 3.27 -11.07 -17.41
C GLN A 71 3.30 -9.94 -16.37
N PRO A 72 4.36 -9.85 -15.53
CA PRO A 72 4.51 -8.76 -14.57
C PRO A 72 4.52 -7.39 -15.26
N MET A 73 3.86 -6.41 -14.63
CA MET A 73 3.75 -5.03 -15.10
C MET A 73 4.36 -4.06 -14.07
N HIS A 74 3.61 -3.05 -13.63
CA HIS A 74 4.03 -2.06 -12.63
C HIS A 74 4.08 -2.69 -11.23
N SER A 75 4.93 -2.14 -10.39
CA SER A 75 4.97 -2.43 -8.96
C SER A 75 5.35 -1.19 -8.17
N GLU A 76 4.95 -1.16 -6.92
CA GLU A 76 5.30 -0.11 -5.97
C GLU A 76 5.39 -0.66 -4.56
N SER A 77 6.11 0.04 -3.71
CA SER A 77 6.16 -0.29 -2.28
C SER A 77 6.44 0.96 -1.46
N GLY A 78 6.09 0.90 -0.18
CA GLY A 78 6.07 2.09 0.65
C GLY A 78 5.72 1.82 2.10
N TYR A 79 5.50 2.92 2.82
CA TYR A 79 5.12 2.89 4.23
C TYR A 79 3.98 3.87 4.51
N TRP A 80 2.99 3.38 5.25
CA TRP A 80 1.85 4.16 5.74
C TRP A 80 2.05 4.45 7.22
N ARG A 81 1.86 5.71 7.64
CA ARG A 81 2.19 6.22 8.97
C ARG A 81 0.96 6.92 9.57
N PRO A 82 0.00 6.16 10.11
CA PRO A 82 -1.18 6.74 10.77
C PRO A 82 -0.80 7.44 12.08
N LYS A 83 -1.49 8.54 12.37
CA LYS A 83 -1.37 9.27 13.65
C LYS A 83 -2.67 9.17 14.46
N PRO A 84 -2.62 9.30 15.79
CA PRO A 84 -3.81 9.22 16.65
C PRO A 84 -4.87 10.30 16.41
N ASP A 85 -4.51 11.40 15.74
CA ASP A 85 -5.41 12.51 15.39
C ASP A 85 -6.23 12.26 14.12
N GLY A 86 -6.14 11.07 13.52
CA GLY A 86 -6.82 10.72 12.27
C GLY A 86 -6.06 11.10 11.01
N SER A 87 -4.88 11.74 11.11
CA SER A 87 -4.04 12.05 9.95
C SER A 87 -3.20 10.85 9.50
N LEU A 88 -2.85 10.83 8.21
CA LEU A 88 -2.09 9.78 7.58
C LEU A 88 -1.05 10.36 6.62
N GLU A 89 0.19 9.89 6.75
CA GLU A 89 1.27 10.12 5.79
C GLU A 89 1.62 8.80 5.09
N VAL A 90 1.82 8.84 3.78
CA VAL A 90 2.24 7.67 3.00
C VAL A 90 3.40 8.05 2.10
N VAL A 91 4.44 7.22 2.08
CA VAL A 91 5.57 7.36 1.14
C VAL A 91 5.61 6.13 0.25
N ILE A 92 5.70 6.33 -1.07
CA ILE A 92 5.69 5.26 -2.07
C ILE A 92 6.83 5.48 -3.06
N ALA A 93 7.49 4.40 -3.45
CA ALA A 93 8.38 4.34 -4.60
C ALA A 93 7.82 3.36 -5.63
N GLN A 94 7.82 3.77 -6.90
CA GLN A 94 7.28 3.02 -8.01
C GLN A 94 8.40 2.46 -8.91
N SER A 95 8.20 1.30 -9.52
CA SER A 95 9.18 0.66 -10.41
C SER A 95 9.47 1.45 -11.70
N THR A 96 8.59 2.39 -12.05
CA THR A 96 8.78 3.37 -13.13
C THR A 96 9.77 4.48 -12.79
N GLY A 97 10.27 4.51 -11.55
CA GLY A 97 11.25 5.49 -11.09
C GLY A 97 10.64 6.73 -10.43
N LEU A 98 9.33 6.77 -10.20
CA LEU A 98 8.66 7.85 -9.48
C LEU A 98 8.66 7.59 -7.97
N ALA A 99 8.60 8.65 -7.18
CA ALA A 99 8.36 8.58 -5.75
C ALA A 99 7.34 9.62 -5.30
N GLU A 100 6.52 9.29 -4.32
CA GLU A 100 5.45 10.15 -3.83
C GLU A 100 5.49 10.30 -2.31
N VAL A 101 5.14 11.51 -1.85
CA VAL A 101 4.76 11.79 -0.48
C VAL A 101 3.29 12.20 -0.50
N LEU A 102 2.44 11.40 0.14
CA LEU A 102 1.00 11.64 0.24
C LEU A 102 0.63 11.98 1.68
N ASN A 103 -0.27 12.94 1.84
CA ASN A 103 -0.88 13.29 3.12
C ASN A 103 -2.40 13.13 3.03
N GLY A 104 -3.04 12.93 4.17
CA GLY A 104 -4.49 12.94 4.25
C GLY A 104 -5.02 12.43 5.59
N THR A 105 -6.16 11.75 5.54
CA THR A 105 -6.92 11.35 6.73
C THR A 105 -7.51 9.96 6.59
N TYR A 106 -7.78 9.29 7.71
CA TYR A 106 -8.53 8.04 7.76
C TYR A 106 -9.74 8.13 8.69
N SER A 107 -10.82 7.41 8.37
CA SER A 107 -11.97 7.13 9.23
C SER A 107 -12.05 5.61 9.43
N ALA A 108 -11.80 5.16 10.67
CA ALA A 108 -11.88 3.74 11.01
C ALA A 108 -13.33 3.25 11.16
N GLU A 109 -14.27 4.16 11.42
CA GLU A 109 -15.70 3.85 11.46
C GLU A 109 -16.22 3.54 10.04
N ASP A 110 -15.83 4.37 9.07
CA ASP A 110 -16.28 4.24 7.68
C ASP A 110 -15.38 3.33 6.84
N ASN A 111 -14.22 2.91 7.37
CA ASN A 111 -13.12 2.27 6.62
C ASN A 111 -12.67 3.07 5.39
N VAL A 112 -12.71 4.40 5.48
CA VAL A 112 -12.37 5.31 4.37
C VAL A 112 -11.03 5.97 4.62
N ILE A 113 -10.20 6.01 3.58
CA ILE A 113 -8.93 6.74 3.57
C ILE A 113 -8.95 7.71 2.41
N LYS A 114 -8.55 8.96 2.67
CA LYS A 114 -8.44 10.01 1.66
C LYS A 114 -7.01 10.53 1.67
N LEU A 115 -6.36 10.50 0.51
CA LEU A 115 -4.98 10.95 0.33
C LEU A 115 -4.90 11.93 -0.83
N HIS A 116 -3.94 12.83 -0.74
CA HIS A 116 -3.51 13.67 -1.85
C HIS A 116 -1.99 13.75 -1.87
N SER A 117 -1.40 13.80 -3.06
CA SER A 117 0.04 13.98 -3.22
C SER A 117 0.45 15.37 -2.74
N GLN A 118 1.45 15.43 -1.87
CA GLN A 118 2.19 16.66 -1.56
C GLN A 118 3.41 16.82 -2.46
N VAL A 119 4.06 15.70 -2.79
CA VAL A 119 5.23 15.66 -3.66
C VAL A 119 5.08 14.48 -4.60
N VAL A 120 5.35 14.72 -5.89
CA VAL A 120 5.59 13.69 -6.90
C VAL A 120 6.97 13.96 -7.48
N ALA A 121 7.92 13.08 -7.20
CA ALA A 121 9.31 13.21 -7.59
C ALA A 121 9.61 12.35 -8.82
N ASN A 122 10.52 12.87 -9.67
CA ASN A 122 11.01 12.21 -10.89
C ASN A 122 9.93 11.90 -11.94
N ALA A 123 8.77 12.56 -11.87
CA ALA A 123 7.79 12.53 -12.95
C ALA A 123 8.28 13.37 -14.14
N SER A 124 8.05 12.87 -15.36
CA SER A 124 8.23 13.65 -16.58
C SER A 124 7.29 14.87 -16.57
N LYS A 125 7.77 16.00 -17.09
CA LYS A 125 6.97 17.22 -17.25
C LYS A 125 5.92 17.08 -18.34
#